data_AF-A0A3B8JCG9-F1
#
_entry.id   AF-A0A3B8JCG9-F1
#
_cell.length_a   1.000
_cell.length_b   1.000
_cell.length_c   1.000
_cell.angle_alpha   90.00
_cell.angle_beta   90.00
_cell.angle_gamma   90.00
#
_symmetry.space_group_name_H-M   'P 1'
#
loop_
_entity.id
_entity.type
_entity.pdbx_description
1 polymer ?
#
loop_
_entity_poly.entity_id
_entity_poly.type
_entity_poly.pdbx_seq_one_letter_code
_entity_poly.pdbx_strand_id
1 'polypeptide(L)'
;MAVGSYAAPPTPWSQSLAEPKIHETAYVHSFSNIIGDVRIAAHVLVSPGTSIRADEGGPFYIGEGTNLQDGVVIHGLEQGMVIGDDQQQYSVWIGKNTSITHMSLIHGPAYIGDDCFIGFRSTVFNARIGSGSIIMMHALVQDVEIPPGKYVPSGAVINSQQQADRLPDVQDEDRQFANHVVTANEALLSGYHCAQDEACSASIRNEVAQKSNSNGDRHININSSNNSLSSMSSTTGLTPDLKAQVRQLLSQGYRVGAEYADERRFRTSSWKSATSIHSANESEVLGALADTLAEHEGEYVRIIGIDPKAKRRVMEEIIQKPGDKASGGSNKSTATHSSSYSTPAPRSYSAPAASSTGMSPELRQKVSQLLAQGYRVGAECADERRFRTSSWKSAISIQSNRESEVLGALEETLAEHAGEYVRLIGIDPKAKRRILEEIIQKPGDKNQQSTANSASTNGASSGYSYTARTAEPATSQNSHNSSASLNKDTIEQIRQLLAQGYKIGTEHADKRRFRTGSWQTCSPIDSTRVSDVIDGLEGCMTEHSGEYVRLIGIDPKAKRRVLETIIQQPS
;
A
#
# COMPACT_ATOMS: atom_id res chain seq x y z
N MET A 1 -4.88 23.14 -29.43
CA MET A 1 -6.09 22.50 -28.88
C MET A 1 -6.61 23.46 -27.83
N ALA A 2 -7.78 24.05 -28.06
CA ALA A 2 -8.34 25.05 -27.15
C ALA A 2 -8.84 24.36 -25.87
N VAL A 3 -8.72 25.03 -24.72
CA VAL A 3 -9.44 24.65 -23.50
C VAL A 3 -10.91 24.49 -23.87
N GLY A 4 -11.50 23.32 -23.59
CA GLY A 4 -12.92 23.08 -23.80
C GLY A 4 -13.76 23.78 -22.73
N SER A 5 -13.92 25.10 -22.84
CA SER A 5 -14.83 25.88 -22.01
C SER A 5 -16.18 25.98 -22.71
N TYR A 6 -17.24 25.47 -22.09
CA TYR A 6 -18.58 25.45 -22.66
C TYR A 6 -19.63 25.99 -21.69
N ALA A 7 -20.65 26.65 -22.24
CA ALA A 7 -21.85 26.98 -21.50
C ALA A 7 -22.56 25.70 -21.00
N ALA A 8 -23.24 25.78 -19.85
CA ALA A 8 -24.19 24.76 -19.46
C ALA A 8 -25.30 24.62 -20.54
N PRO A 9 -25.74 23.39 -20.87
CA PRO A 9 -26.84 23.19 -21.80
C PRO A 9 -28.18 23.67 -21.19
N PRO A 10 -29.16 24.03 -22.02
CA PRO A 10 -30.52 24.30 -21.54
C PRO A 10 -31.19 22.99 -21.08
N THR A 11 -31.75 22.99 -19.88
CA THR A 11 -32.43 21.85 -19.25
C THR A 11 -33.72 22.32 -18.54
N PRO A 12 -34.61 21.41 -18.11
CA PRO A 12 -35.78 21.80 -17.33
C PRO A 12 -35.45 22.53 -16.01
N TRP A 13 -34.28 22.25 -15.41
CA TRP A 13 -33.83 22.85 -14.15
C TRP A 13 -32.97 24.12 -14.32
N SER A 14 -32.40 24.36 -15.51
CA SER A 14 -31.59 25.55 -15.77
C SER A 14 -31.68 26.04 -17.22
N GLN A 15 -31.92 27.34 -17.38
CA GLN A 15 -31.95 28.04 -18.67
C GLN A 15 -30.90 29.15 -18.76
N SER A 16 -29.97 29.22 -17.79
CA SER A 16 -29.04 30.36 -17.64
C SER A 16 -27.90 30.36 -18.65
N LEU A 17 -27.62 29.22 -19.30
CA LEU A 17 -26.48 29.03 -20.22
C LEU A 17 -25.15 29.54 -19.63
N ALA A 18 -24.97 29.37 -18.32
CA ALA A 18 -23.81 29.92 -17.62
C ALA A 18 -22.49 29.34 -18.15
N GLU A 19 -21.48 30.21 -18.27
CA GLU A 19 -20.13 29.85 -18.72
C GLU A 19 -19.11 29.91 -17.57
N PRO A 20 -18.00 29.15 -17.67
CA PRO A 20 -16.94 29.18 -16.67
C PRO A 20 -16.31 30.58 -16.53
N LYS A 21 -16.10 31.01 -15.28
CA LYS A 21 -15.38 32.24 -14.92
C LYS A 21 -14.01 31.85 -14.40
N ILE A 22 -12.98 32.03 -15.23
CA ILE A 22 -11.60 31.62 -14.94
C ILE A 22 -10.73 32.85 -14.73
N HIS A 23 -10.05 32.94 -13.60
CA HIS A 23 -9.13 34.03 -13.31
C HIS A 23 -7.93 34.02 -14.27
N GLU A 24 -7.44 35.20 -14.64
CA GLU A 24 -6.35 35.37 -15.63
C GLU A 24 -5.02 34.72 -15.21
N THR A 25 -4.76 34.63 -13.90
CA THR A 25 -3.54 33.98 -13.38
C THR A 25 -3.68 32.47 -13.22
N ALA A 26 -4.89 31.90 -13.35
CA ALA A 26 -5.07 30.46 -13.37
C ALA A 26 -4.50 29.87 -14.66
N TYR A 27 -4.05 28.62 -14.60
CA TYR A 27 -3.63 27.87 -15.78
C TYR A 27 -4.54 26.67 -15.97
N VAL A 28 -5.15 26.58 -17.16
CA VAL A 28 -5.99 25.45 -17.55
C VAL A 28 -5.34 24.73 -18.73
N HIS A 29 -4.96 23.48 -18.50
CA HIS A 29 -4.34 22.68 -19.55
C HIS A 29 -5.34 22.42 -20.69
N SER A 30 -4.87 22.54 -21.94
CA SER A 30 -5.71 22.39 -23.15
C SER A 30 -6.49 21.07 -23.24
N PHE A 31 -5.93 19.98 -22.69
CA PHE A 31 -6.58 18.68 -22.60
C PHE A 31 -7.46 18.57 -21.34
N SER A 32 -8.32 19.55 -21.07
CA SER A 32 -9.29 19.53 -19.98
C SER A 32 -10.64 20.07 -20.46
N ASN A 33 -11.71 19.77 -19.71
CA ASN A 33 -13.06 20.14 -20.09
C ASN A 33 -13.79 20.80 -18.91
N ILE A 34 -14.32 22.00 -19.12
CA ILE A 34 -14.98 22.82 -18.09
C ILE A 34 -16.34 23.30 -18.64
N ILE A 35 -17.43 22.97 -17.96
CA ILE A 35 -18.80 23.26 -18.41
C ILE A 35 -19.60 23.91 -17.29
N GLY A 36 -20.35 24.98 -17.59
CA GLY A 36 -21.36 25.57 -16.69
C GLY A 36 -20.86 26.68 -15.76
N ASP A 37 -21.63 27.01 -14.71
CA ASP A 37 -21.25 28.02 -13.69
C ASP A 37 -20.15 27.48 -12.77
N VAL A 38 -18.93 27.50 -13.29
CA VAL A 38 -17.70 27.10 -12.60
C VAL A 38 -16.85 28.34 -12.38
N ARG A 39 -16.49 28.63 -11.14
CA ARG A 39 -15.68 29.78 -10.75
C ARG A 39 -14.30 29.31 -10.32
N ILE A 40 -13.29 29.63 -11.12
CA ILE A 40 -11.89 29.27 -10.86
C ILE A 40 -11.13 30.53 -10.46
N ALA A 41 -10.65 30.57 -9.23
CA ALA A 41 -9.92 31.70 -8.66
C ALA A 41 -8.46 31.79 -9.15
N ALA A 42 -7.73 32.78 -8.63
CA ALA A 42 -6.35 33.06 -8.99
C ALA A 42 -5.41 31.87 -8.69
N HIS A 43 -4.35 31.74 -9.47
CA HIS A 43 -3.28 30.77 -9.24
C HIS A 43 -3.74 29.30 -9.15
N VAL A 44 -4.89 28.97 -9.74
CA VAL A 44 -5.37 27.58 -9.83
C VAL A 44 -4.70 26.87 -11.01
N LEU A 45 -4.19 25.66 -10.77
CA LEU A 45 -3.68 24.79 -11.82
C LEU A 45 -4.67 23.66 -12.13
N VAL A 46 -5.16 23.61 -13.38
CA VAL A 46 -6.00 22.51 -13.88
C VAL A 46 -5.21 21.65 -14.87
N SER A 47 -4.94 20.42 -14.48
CA SER A 47 -4.11 19.45 -15.20
C SER A 47 -4.84 18.72 -16.35
N PRO A 48 -4.11 17.99 -17.20
CA PRO A 48 -4.68 17.17 -18.28
C PRO A 48 -5.70 16.13 -17.81
N GLY A 49 -6.70 15.85 -18.64
CA GLY A 49 -7.75 14.86 -18.40
C GLY A 49 -8.82 15.28 -17.38
N THR A 50 -8.69 16.45 -16.76
CA THR A 50 -9.66 16.94 -15.77
C THR A 50 -10.99 17.32 -16.43
N SER A 51 -12.10 16.91 -15.80
CA SER A 51 -13.47 17.20 -16.24
C SER A 51 -14.27 17.84 -15.12
N ILE A 52 -14.64 19.10 -15.29
CA ILE A 52 -15.43 19.89 -14.34
C ILE A 52 -16.75 20.25 -15.03
N ARG A 53 -17.87 19.77 -14.50
CA ARG A 53 -19.16 19.89 -15.20
C ARG A 53 -20.29 20.27 -14.24
N ALA A 54 -20.70 21.53 -14.31
CA ALA A 54 -21.78 22.14 -13.53
C ALA A 54 -23.04 22.31 -14.41
N ASP A 55 -23.55 21.20 -14.95
CA ASP A 55 -24.72 21.17 -15.84
C ASP A 55 -25.99 20.60 -15.19
N GLU A 56 -25.84 19.93 -14.04
CA GLU A 56 -26.94 19.42 -13.22
C GLU A 56 -27.00 20.22 -11.90
N GLY A 57 -26.12 19.93 -10.95
CA GLY A 57 -25.86 20.78 -9.79
C GLY A 57 -24.85 21.88 -10.09
N GLY A 58 -25.13 23.12 -9.69
CA GLY A 58 -24.23 24.27 -9.78
C GLY A 58 -24.69 25.43 -8.89
N PRO A 59 -23.86 26.44 -8.60
CA PRO A 59 -22.50 26.65 -9.12
C PRO A 59 -21.42 25.83 -8.41
N PHE A 60 -20.23 25.77 -9.01
CA PHE A 60 -18.99 25.26 -8.40
C PHE A 60 -17.99 26.39 -8.15
N TYR A 61 -17.28 26.33 -7.03
CA TYR A 61 -16.19 27.26 -6.69
C TYR A 61 -14.89 26.52 -6.38
N ILE A 62 -13.80 27.00 -6.97
CA ILE A 62 -12.44 26.50 -6.78
C ILE A 62 -11.55 27.67 -6.33
N GLY A 63 -11.12 27.62 -5.07
CA GLY A 63 -10.39 28.68 -4.39
C GLY A 63 -8.96 28.88 -4.87
N GLU A 64 -8.39 30.02 -4.48
CA GLU A 64 -7.06 30.47 -4.90
C GLU A 64 -5.95 29.49 -4.51
N GLY A 65 -4.95 29.31 -5.37
CA GLY A 65 -3.79 28.44 -5.11
C GLY A 65 -4.10 26.94 -5.11
N THR A 66 -5.33 26.54 -5.41
CA THR A 66 -5.75 25.13 -5.48
C THR A 66 -5.25 24.47 -6.77
N ASN A 67 -4.92 23.18 -6.69
CA ASN A 67 -4.55 22.38 -7.87
C ASN A 67 -5.55 21.23 -8.09
N LEU A 68 -5.98 21.08 -9.34
CA LEU A 68 -6.83 20.00 -9.83
C LEU A 68 -6.01 19.12 -10.77
N GLN A 69 -5.50 18.01 -10.24
CA GLN A 69 -4.52 17.18 -10.94
C GLN A 69 -5.17 16.24 -11.95
N ASP A 70 -4.33 15.47 -12.65
CA ASP A 70 -4.73 14.73 -13.85
C ASP A 70 -5.92 13.80 -13.63
N GLY A 71 -6.91 13.92 -14.52
CA GLY A 71 -8.08 13.05 -14.52
C GLY A 71 -9.05 13.26 -13.36
N VAL A 72 -8.94 14.37 -12.61
CA VAL A 72 -9.92 14.75 -11.59
C VAL A 72 -11.29 14.95 -12.24
N VAL A 73 -12.35 14.49 -11.57
CA VAL A 73 -13.73 14.70 -11.99
C VAL A 73 -14.46 15.49 -10.91
N ILE A 74 -15.15 16.55 -11.33
CA ILE A 74 -16.02 17.34 -10.47
C ILE A 74 -17.42 17.41 -11.11
N HIS A 75 -18.43 16.94 -10.38
CA HIS A 75 -19.83 16.95 -10.79
C HIS A 75 -20.72 17.20 -9.56
N GLY A 76 -22.04 17.32 -9.74
CA GLY A 76 -22.95 17.62 -8.65
C GLY A 76 -24.37 17.20 -8.98
N LEU A 77 -25.08 16.69 -7.97
CA LEU A 77 -26.50 16.35 -8.08
C LEU A 77 -27.33 17.62 -8.29
N GLU A 78 -28.48 17.49 -8.99
CA GLU A 78 -29.45 18.59 -9.21
C GLU A 78 -29.87 19.26 -7.90
N GLN A 79 -30.01 18.47 -6.83
CA GLN A 79 -30.44 18.90 -5.52
C GLN A 79 -29.35 18.71 -4.47
N GLY A 80 -29.36 19.58 -3.46
CA GLY A 80 -28.37 19.59 -2.39
C GLY A 80 -27.31 20.66 -2.66
N MET A 81 -27.13 21.54 -1.68
CA MET A 81 -26.18 22.65 -1.73
C MET A 81 -25.42 22.74 -0.41
N VAL A 82 -24.20 23.25 -0.48
CA VAL A 82 -23.40 23.68 0.67
C VAL A 82 -23.32 25.20 0.72
N ILE A 83 -23.04 25.75 1.90
CA ILE A 83 -22.73 27.17 2.06
C ILE A 83 -21.22 27.35 1.97
N GLY A 84 -20.79 28.15 1.00
CA GLY A 84 -19.40 28.59 0.85
C GLY A 84 -19.01 29.61 1.90
N ASP A 85 -17.71 29.90 2.02
CA ASP A 85 -17.22 30.88 3.01
C ASP A 85 -17.70 32.31 2.71
N ASP A 86 -18.02 32.59 1.44
CA ASP A 86 -18.66 33.81 0.98
C ASP A 86 -20.17 33.91 1.31
N GLN A 87 -20.69 32.94 2.08
CA GLN A 87 -22.10 32.82 2.48
C GLN A 87 -23.08 32.59 1.31
N GLN A 88 -22.58 32.18 0.14
CA GLN A 88 -23.41 31.81 -1.00
C GLN A 88 -23.60 30.29 -1.09
N GLN A 89 -24.61 29.85 -1.83
CA GLN A 89 -24.89 28.44 -2.06
C GLN A 89 -24.09 27.90 -3.24
N TYR A 90 -23.49 26.72 -3.04
CA TYR A 90 -22.74 25.99 -4.07
C TYR A 90 -23.13 24.53 -4.08
N SER A 91 -23.09 23.88 -5.24
CA SER A 91 -23.14 22.42 -5.29
C SER A 91 -21.77 21.83 -4.90
N VAL A 92 -20.68 22.49 -5.30
CA VAL A 92 -19.31 22.13 -4.88
C VAL A 92 -18.55 23.39 -4.46
N TRP A 93 -18.04 23.40 -3.24
CA TRP A 93 -17.11 24.41 -2.73
C TRP A 93 -15.75 23.76 -2.44
N ILE A 94 -14.69 24.27 -3.06
CA ILE A 94 -13.30 23.91 -2.75
C ILE A 94 -12.57 25.19 -2.34
N GLY A 95 -12.02 25.17 -1.13
CA GLY A 95 -11.29 26.29 -0.53
C GLY A 95 -9.94 26.58 -1.21
N LYS A 96 -9.17 27.44 -0.56
CA LYS A 96 -7.84 27.88 -0.99
C LYS A 96 -6.78 26.83 -0.69
N ASN A 97 -5.66 26.91 -1.42
CA ASN A 97 -4.46 26.08 -1.19
C ASN A 97 -4.75 24.58 -1.06
N THR A 98 -5.78 24.10 -1.74
CA THR A 98 -6.23 22.73 -1.63
C THR A 98 -5.67 21.91 -2.79
N SER A 99 -5.26 20.68 -2.51
CA SER A 99 -4.77 19.77 -3.54
C SER A 99 -5.79 18.68 -3.81
N ILE A 100 -6.46 18.75 -4.96
CA ILE A 100 -7.33 17.69 -5.47
C ILE A 100 -6.49 16.83 -6.42
N THR A 101 -6.01 15.71 -5.91
CA THR A 101 -4.94 14.98 -6.60
C THR A 101 -5.43 13.94 -7.61
N HIS A 102 -4.51 13.34 -8.36
CA HIS A 102 -4.79 12.52 -9.55
C HIS A 102 -5.98 11.55 -9.39
N MET A 103 -6.90 11.61 -10.36
CA MET A 103 -8.07 10.73 -10.48
C MET A 103 -9.05 10.78 -9.29
N SER A 104 -9.03 11.83 -8.49
CA SER A 104 -10.02 12.03 -7.42
C SER A 104 -11.39 12.42 -8.00
N LEU A 105 -12.45 12.04 -7.28
CA LEU A 105 -13.83 12.41 -7.61
C LEU A 105 -14.39 13.31 -6.50
N ILE A 106 -14.77 14.53 -6.86
CA ILE A 106 -15.52 15.44 -5.97
C ILE A 106 -16.95 15.54 -6.51
N HIS A 107 -17.94 15.13 -5.73
CA HIS A 107 -19.33 15.10 -6.17
C HIS A 107 -20.24 15.87 -5.20
N GLY A 108 -20.88 16.91 -5.72
CA GLY A 108 -21.81 17.76 -4.97
C GLY A 108 -23.05 17.01 -4.46
N PRO A 109 -23.64 17.40 -3.31
CA PRO A 109 -23.24 18.55 -2.47
C PRO A 109 -21.94 18.28 -1.69
N ALA A 110 -20.91 19.10 -1.90
CA ALA A 110 -19.60 18.88 -1.28
C ALA A 110 -18.94 20.20 -0.89
N TYR A 111 -18.41 20.24 0.33
CA TYR A 111 -17.59 21.34 0.82
C TYR A 111 -16.22 20.80 1.20
N ILE A 112 -15.16 21.43 0.71
CA ILE A 112 -13.77 21.15 1.08
C ILE A 112 -13.15 22.47 1.51
N GLY A 113 -12.72 22.56 2.76
CA GLY A 113 -12.13 23.78 3.32
C GLY A 113 -10.72 24.05 2.82
N ASP A 114 -10.15 25.17 3.28
CA ASP A 114 -8.80 25.60 2.94
C ASP A 114 -7.73 24.59 3.37
N ASP A 115 -6.57 24.63 2.70
CA ASP A 115 -5.36 23.86 3.05
C ASP A 115 -5.59 22.34 3.14
N CYS A 116 -6.55 21.81 2.38
CA CYS A 116 -6.86 20.38 2.37
C CYS A 116 -6.01 19.62 1.35
N PHE A 117 -5.81 18.32 1.61
CA PHE A 117 -5.23 17.39 0.64
C PHE A 117 -6.21 16.25 0.37
N ILE A 118 -6.63 16.06 -0.88
CA ILE A 118 -7.47 14.94 -1.32
C ILE A 118 -6.62 14.01 -2.18
N GLY A 119 -6.25 12.87 -1.62
CA GLY A 119 -5.29 11.91 -2.16
C GLY A 119 -5.79 11.12 -3.37
N PHE A 120 -4.86 10.43 -4.03
CA PHE A 120 -5.09 9.82 -5.33
C PHE A 120 -6.28 8.87 -5.32
N ARG A 121 -7.15 8.96 -6.34
CA ARG A 121 -8.35 8.12 -6.48
C ARG A 121 -9.29 8.14 -5.27
N SER A 122 -9.25 9.19 -4.46
CA SER A 122 -10.20 9.36 -3.36
C SER A 122 -11.49 10.01 -3.85
N THR A 123 -12.58 9.74 -3.13
CA THR A 123 -13.91 10.25 -3.45
C THR A 123 -14.49 11.03 -2.27
N VAL A 124 -15.02 12.21 -2.54
CA VAL A 124 -15.80 13.03 -1.60
C VAL A 124 -17.19 13.22 -2.20
N PHE A 125 -18.23 12.74 -1.54
CA PHE A 125 -19.60 12.83 -2.03
C PHE A 125 -20.59 13.09 -0.89
N ASN A 126 -21.49 14.07 -1.05
CA ASN A 126 -22.47 14.43 -0.02
C ASN A 126 -21.81 14.66 1.36
N ALA A 127 -20.71 15.40 1.38
CA ALA A 127 -19.82 15.48 2.54
C ALA A 127 -19.17 16.86 2.72
N ARG A 128 -18.83 17.20 3.97
CA ARG A 128 -18.08 18.40 4.34
C ARG A 128 -16.72 18.00 4.89
N ILE A 129 -15.64 18.52 4.31
CA ILE A 129 -14.26 18.32 4.76
C ILE A 129 -13.77 19.63 5.38
N GLY A 130 -13.54 19.64 6.69
CA GLY A 130 -13.03 20.82 7.39
C GLY A 130 -11.59 21.16 6.98
N SER A 131 -11.24 22.44 7.07
CA SER A 131 -9.94 22.97 6.64
C SER A 131 -8.74 22.26 7.28
N GLY A 132 -7.63 22.17 6.55
CA GLY A 132 -6.41 21.51 6.98
C GLY A 132 -6.50 19.99 7.10
N SER A 133 -7.58 19.38 6.60
CA SER A 133 -7.76 17.92 6.64
C SER A 133 -7.00 17.24 5.50
N ILE A 134 -6.51 16.03 5.78
CA ILE A 134 -5.69 15.25 4.85
C ILE A 134 -6.35 13.91 4.63
N ILE A 135 -6.91 13.76 3.42
CA ILE A 135 -7.55 12.54 2.95
C ILE A 135 -6.53 11.78 2.10
N MET A 136 -6.07 10.64 2.56
CA MET A 136 -5.07 9.86 1.83
C MET A 136 -5.69 9.06 0.69
N MET A 137 -4.86 8.35 -0.06
CA MET A 137 -5.20 7.69 -1.33
C MET A 137 -6.30 6.63 -1.19
N HIS A 138 -7.14 6.48 -2.20
CA HIS A 138 -8.20 5.47 -2.29
C HIS A 138 -9.24 5.54 -1.16
N ALA A 139 -9.37 6.68 -0.48
CA ALA A 139 -10.38 6.85 0.55
C ALA A 139 -11.74 7.24 -0.06
N LEU A 140 -12.82 6.77 0.54
CA LEU A 140 -14.19 7.22 0.27
C LEU A 140 -14.71 7.96 1.49
N VAL A 141 -15.09 9.21 1.33
CA VAL A 141 -15.76 10.03 2.34
C VAL A 141 -17.15 10.38 1.82
N GLN A 142 -18.18 9.89 2.50
CA GLN A 142 -19.55 9.98 2.03
C GLN A 142 -20.53 10.22 3.18
N ASP A 143 -21.53 11.09 2.99
CA ASP A 143 -22.64 11.30 3.94
C ASP A 143 -22.19 11.70 5.36
N VAL A 144 -21.08 12.44 5.46
CA VAL A 144 -20.45 12.83 6.75
C VAL A 144 -19.85 14.24 6.71
N GLU A 145 -19.63 14.80 7.89
CA GLU A 145 -18.78 15.96 8.10
C GLU A 145 -17.48 15.54 8.79
N ILE A 146 -16.35 15.72 8.12
CA ILE A 146 -15.01 15.55 8.68
C ILE A 146 -14.62 16.85 9.39
N PRO A 147 -14.37 16.84 10.72
CA PRO A 147 -13.91 18.03 11.43
C PRO A 147 -12.60 18.61 10.84
N PRO A 148 -12.29 19.89 11.07
CA PRO A 148 -11.03 20.49 10.65
C PRO A 148 -9.80 19.74 11.20
N GLY A 149 -8.73 19.71 10.40
CA GLY A 149 -7.44 19.13 10.80
C GLY A 149 -7.45 17.63 11.02
N LYS A 150 -8.35 16.87 10.37
CA LYS A 150 -8.44 15.42 10.51
C LYS A 150 -7.73 14.67 9.39
N TYR A 151 -7.15 13.53 9.75
CA TYR A 151 -6.42 12.66 8.85
C TYR A 151 -7.23 11.40 8.54
N VAL A 152 -7.53 11.15 7.27
CA VAL A 152 -8.19 9.93 6.79
C VAL A 152 -7.14 9.01 6.13
N PRO A 153 -6.89 7.81 6.68
CA PRO A 153 -5.92 6.87 6.12
C PRO A 153 -6.27 6.36 4.73
N SER A 154 -5.25 5.87 3.99
CA SER A 154 -5.46 5.31 2.66
C SER A 154 -6.41 4.12 2.69
N GLY A 155 -7.32 4.05 1.71
CA GLY A 155 -8.30 2.97 1.60
C GLY A 155 -9.45 3.03 2.60
N ALA A 156 -9.50 4.04 3.47
CA ALA A 156 -10.59 4.17 4.46
C ALA A 156 -11.92 4.51 3.78
N VAL A 157 -13.00 3.90 4.27
CA VAL A 157 -14.37 4.24 3.89
C VAL A 157 -15.06 4.87 5.10
N ILE A 158 -15.30 6.18 5.04
CA ILE A 158 -15.94 6.97 6.08
C ILE A 158 -17.35 7.30 5.60
N ASN A 159 -18.35 6.58 6.12
CA ASN A 159 -19.75 6.67 5.74
C ASN A 159 -20.71 6.79 6.93
N SER A 160 -20.17 7.12 8.10
CA SER A 160 -20.94 7.44 9.31
C SER A 160 -20.24 8.52 10.12
N GLN A 161 -21.03 9.42 10.72
CA GLN A 161 -20.48 10.54 11.49
C GLN A 161 -19.62 10.04 12.66
N GLN A 162 -19.97 8.91 13.27
CA GLN A 162 -19.18 8.30 14.33
C GLN A 162 -17.76 7.90 13.88
N GLN A 163 -17.56 7.49 12.62
CA GLN A 163 -16.23 7.25 12.08
C GLN A 163 -15.47 8.57 11.89
N ALA A 164 -16.13 9.58 11.33
CA ALA A 164 -15.56 10.90 11.09
C ALA A 164 -15.08 11.57 12.40
N ASP A 165 -15.89 11.51 13.46
CA ASP A 165 -15.59 12.09 14.77
C ASP A 165 -14.39 11.42 15.48
N ARG A 166 -14.05 10.20 15.07
CA ARG A 166 -12.96 9.39 15.67
C ARG A 166 -11.67 9.44 14.86
N LEU A 167 -11.62 10.22 13.80
CA LEU A 167 -10.41 10.35 12.98
C LEU A 167 -9.27 10.97 13.79
N PRO A 168 -8.03 10.50 13.58
CA PRO A 168 -6.85 11.12 14.18
C PRO A 168 -6.65 12.53 13.63
N ASP A 169 -5.98 13.36 14.42
CA ASP A 169 -5.58 14.69 13.98
C ASP A 169 -4.38 14.61 13.03
N VAL A 170 -4.35 15.53 12.08
CA VAL A 170 -3.22 15.78 11.17
C VAL A 170 -1.97 16.16 11.96
N GLN A 171 -0.84 15.55 11.61
CA GLN A 171 0.46 15.86 12.20
C GLN A 171 1.20 16.95 11.38
N ASP A 172 2.26 17.52 11.95
CA ASP A 172 3.01 18.60 11.29
C ASP A 172 3.66 18.15 9.98
N GLU A 173 4.15 16.92 9.92
CA GLU A 173 4.74 16.37 8.69
C GLU A 173 3.70 16.23 7.58
N ASP A 174 2.45 15.90 7.93
CA ASP A 174 1.38 15.79 6.96
C ASP A 174 1.01 17.19 6.41
N ARG A 175 0.97 18.22 7.27
CA ARG A 175 0.78 19.63 6.85
C ARG A 175 1.88 20.10 5.92
N GLN A 176 3.14 19.82 6.28
CA GLN A 176 4.30 20.18 5.45
C GLN A 176 4.24 19.49 4.09
N PHE A 177 3.83 18.22 4.07
CA PHE A 177 3.60 17.48 2.83
C PHE A 177 2.53 18.14 1.96
N ALA A 178 1.35 18.45 2.52
CA ALA A 178 0.27 19.12 1.78
C ALA A 178 0.72 20.49 1.22
N ASN A 179 1.39 21.30 2.04
CA ASN A 179 1.92 22.60 1.63
C ASN A 179 2.96 22.48 0.51
N HIS A 180 3.86 21.49 0.59
CA HIS A 180 4.85 21.26 -0.46
C HIS A 180 4.19 20.94 -1.80
N VAL A 181 3.08 20.20 -1.82
CA VAL A 181 2.33 19.92 -3.05
C VAL A 181 1.74 21.20 -3.64
N VAL A 182 1.20 22.10 -2.80
CA VAL A 182 0.71 23.41 -3.25
C VAL A 182 1.83 24.22 -3.88
N THR A 183 2.96 24.40 -3.18
CA THR A 183 4.12 25.16 -3.70
C THR A 183 4.69 24.56 -4.99
N ALA A 184 4.75 23.23 -5.10
CA ALA A 184 5.19 22.57 -6.31
C ALA A 184 4.26 22.87 -7.50
N ASN A 185 2.94 22.87 -7.28
CA ASN A 185 1.97 23.18 -8.32
C ASN A 185 1.93 24.66 -8.70
N GLU A 186 2.22 25.57 -7.76
CA GLU A 186 2.40 27.00 -8.04
C GLU A 186 3.61 27.25 -8.96
N ALA A 187 4.72 26.55 -8.70
CA ALA A 187 5.90 26.58 -9.55
C ALA A 187 5.62 25.99 -10.95
N LEU A 188 4.86 24.88 -11.03
CA LEU A 188 4.44 24.30 -12.31
C LEU A 188 3.55 25.26 -13.11
N LEU A 189 2.56 25.89 -12.45
CA LEU A 189 1.71 26.91 -13.07
C LEU A 189 2.55 28.05 -13.66
N SER A 190 3.51 28.56 -12.89
CA SER A 190 4.42 29.61 -13.35
C SER A 190 5.26 29.15 -14.56
N GLY A 191 5.75 27.90 -14.51
CA GLY A 191 6.48 27.28 -15.62
C GLY A 191 5.63 27.12 -16.88
N TYR A 192 4.36 26.75 -16.75
CA TYR A 192 3.45 26.62 -17.87
C TYR A 192 3.12 27.98 -18.52
N HIS A 193 2.90 29.03 -17.72
CA HIS A 193 2.74 30.39 -18.24
C HIS A 193 4.01 30.86 -18.96
N CYS A 194 5.18 30.68 -18.34
CA CYS A 194 6.45 31.01 -18.97
C CYS A 194 6.66 30.27 -20.30
N ALA A 195 6.22 29.01 -20.40
CA ALA A 195 6.32 28.23 -21.64
C ALA A 195 5.42 28.76 -22.77
N GLN A 196 4.32 29.45 -22.45
CA GLN A 196 3.43 30.10 -23.41
C GLN A 196 3.88 31.53 -23.76
N ASP A 197 4.68 32.15 -22.90
CA ASP A 197 5.32 33.44 -23.15
C ASP A 197 6.66 33.26 -23.91
N GLU A 198 6.74 33.78 -25.13
CA GLU A 198 7.98 33.74 -25.92
C GLU A 198 9.13 34.45 -25.23
N ALA A 199 8.90 35.61 -24.59
CA ALA A 199 9.95 36.38 -23.95
C ALA A 199 10.56 35.59 -22.77
N CYS A 200 9.70 34.98 -21.95
CA CYS A 200 10.13 34.14 -20.85
C CYS A 200 10.85 32.87 -21.36
N SER A 201 10.19 32.08 -22.21
CA SER A 201 10.74 30.79 -22.65
C SER A 201 11.98 30.89 -23.56
N ALA A 202 12.14 31.96 -24.34
CA ALA A 202 13.31 32.14 -25.21
C ALA A 202 14.59 32.36 -24.42
N SER A 203 14.54 33.14 -23.33
CA SER A 203 15.72 33.39 -22.48
C SER A 203 16.25 32.07 -21.88
N ILE A 204 15.35 31.26 -21.32
CA ILE A 204 15.67 29.95 -20.76
C ILE A 204 16.19 28.99 -21.84
N ARG A 205 15.55 28.93 -23.02
CA ARG A 205 16.02 28.10 -24.14
C ARG A 205 17.44 28.46 -24.57
N ASN A 206 17.74 29.77 -24.64
CA ASN A 206 19.06 30.26 -25.02
C ASN A 206 20.12 29.92 -23.97
N GLU A 207 19.81 30.05 -22.67
CA GLU A 207 20.73 29.64 -21.59
C GLU A 207 21.01 28.14 -21.61
N VAL A 208 19.98 27.31 -21.82
CA VAL A 208 20.13 25.85 -21.95
C VAL A 208 20.97 25.50 -23.19
N ALA A 209 20.75 26.18 -24.31
CA ALA A 209 21.54 26.01 -25.55
C ALA A 209 23.01 26.44 -25.37
N GLN A 210 23.27 27.52 -24.63
CA GLN A 210 24.64 27.97 -24.33
C GLN A 210 25.38 26.99 -23.41
N LYS A 211 24.71 26.47 -22.37
CA LYS A 211 25.30 25.45 -21.47
C LYS A 211 25.60 24.14 -22.20
N SER A 212 24.81 23.79 -23.21
CA SER A 212 25.05 22.60 -24.04
C SER A 212 26.16 22.82 -25.07
N ASN A 213 26.28 24.01 -25.66
CA ASN A 213 27.40 24.35 -26.56
C ASN A 213 28.74 24.52 -25.83
N SER A 214 28.76 24.95 -24.57
CA SER A 214 30.01 25.04 -23.78
C SER A 214 30.65 23.69 -23.43
N ASN A 215 29.94 22.57 -23.66
CA ASN A 215 30.48 21.22 -23.49
C ASN A 215 31.03 20.58 -24.78
N GLY A 216 30.90 21.26 -25.94
CA GLY A 216 31.28 20.71 -27.25
C GLY A 216 32.70 21.02 -27.73
N ASP A 217 33.43 21.94 -27.09
CA ASP A 217 34.68 22.50 -27.64
C ASP A 217 35.80 22.60 -26.58
N ARG A 218 36.30 21.43 -26.13
CA ARG A 218 37.58 21.33 -25.40
C ARG A 218 38.49 20.26 -26.00
N HIS A 219 38.95 20.51 -27.22
CA HIS A 219 40.28 20.10 -27.63
C HIS A 219 41.23 21.28 -27.36
N ILE A 220 42.18 21.14 -26.42
CA ILE A 220 43.52 21.76 -26.49
C ILE A 220 44.46 21.09 -25.46
N ASN A 221 45.48 20.46 -26.04
CA ASN A 221 46.90 20.47 -25.70
C ASN A 221 47.35 20.77 -24.26
N ILE A 222 48.07 19.80 -23.72
CA ILE A 222 48.89 19.86 -22.50
C ILE A 222 50.10 20.77 -22.76
N ASN A 223 50.26 21.84 -21.98
CA ASN A 223 51.57 22.34 -21.57
C ASN A 223 51.47 23.20 -20.30
N SER A 224 52.37 22.89 -19.36
CA SER A 224 52.50 23.40 -18.00
C SER A 224 52.59 24.92 -17.88
N SER A 225 51.94 25.50 -16.86
CA SER A 225 52.55 26.33 -15.79
C SER A 225 51.49 26.89 -14.84
N ASN A 226 51.73 26.76 -13.53
CA ASN A 226 50.84 27.05 -12.41
C ASN A 226 50.46 28.54 -12.25
N ASN A 227 49.18 28.86 -11.97
CA ASN A 227 48.77 29.30 -10.62
C ASN A 227 47.24 29.50 -10.43
N SER A 228 46.71 28.78 -9.43
CA SER A 228 45.59 29.09 -8.51
C SER A 228 44.27 29.69 -9.02
N LEU A 229 43.19 28.89 -8.99
CA LEU A 229 42.08 29.05 -8.03
C LEU A 229 41.25 27.75 -7.98
N SER A 230 40.84 27.37 -6.78
CA SER A 230 40.48 26.02 -6.32
C SER A 230 39.00 25.63 -6.51
N SER A 231 38.78 24.45 -7.11
CA SER A 231 37.61 23.59 -6.88
C SER A 231 38.02 22.15 -7.19
N MET A 232 38.41 21.39 -6.15
CA MET A 232 38.83 20.01 -6.28
C MET A 232 37.63 19.10 -6.57
N SER A 233 37.65 18.49 -7.76
CA SER A 233 36.90 17.29 -8.11
C SER A 233 37.39 16.11 -7.29
N SER A 234 36.53 15.51 -6.44
CA SER A 234 36.85 14.35 -5.62
C SER A 234 36.12 13.09 -6.10
N THR A 235 36.63 12.44 -7.16
CA THR A 235 36.30 11.03 -7.48
C THR A 235 37.00 10.03 -6.55
N THR A 236 37.46 10.49 -5.38
CA THR A 236 38.31 9.76 -4.43
C THR A 236 37.55 9.00 -3.34
N GLY A 237 36.21 9.02 -3.34
CA GLY A 237 35.38 8.34 -2.32
C GLY A 237 34.77 6.99 -2.69
N LEU A 238 34.82 6.57 -3.97
CA LEU A 238 34.14 5.34 -4.43
C LEU A 238 35.02 4.10 -4.33
N THR A 239 34.48 3.01 -3.76
CA THR A 239 35.18 1.74 -3.64
C THR A 239 35.52 1.15 -5.01
N PRO A 240 36.67 0.45 -5.18
CA PRO A 240 37.01 -0.23 -6.43
C PRO A 240 35.95 -1.23 -6.90
N ASP A 241 35.28 -1.87 -5.95
CA ASP A 241 34.21 -2.85 -6.22
C ASP A 241 32.98 -2.19 -6.84
N LEU A 242 32.56 -1.02 -6.34
CA LEU A 242 31.46 -0.25 -6.91
C LEU A 242 31.77 0.21 -8.34
N LYS A 243 33.02 0.61 -8.61
CA LYS A 243 33.47 0.96 -9.97
C LYS A 243 33.37 -0.23 -10.92
N ALA A 244 33.74 -1.43 -10.46
CA ALA A 244 33.64 -2.65 -11.26
C ALA A 244 32.18 -3.04 -11.53
N GLN A 245 31.30 -2.93 -10.52
CA GLN A 245 29.86 -3.20 -10.67
C GLN A 245 29.18 -2.27 -11.67
N VAL A 246 29.47 -0.96 -11.60
CA VAL A 246 28.95 0.03 -12.56
C VAL A 246 29.40 -0.33 -13.98
N ARG A 247 30.69 -0.63 -14.16
CA ARG A 247 31.23 -1.05 -15.47
C ARG A 247 30.55 -2.30 -16.00
N GLN A 248 30.29 -3.29 -15.14
CA GLN A 248 29.61 -4.53 -15.51
C GLN A 248 28.18 -4.25 -15.97
N LEU A 249 27.40 -3.45 -15.24
CA LEU A 249 26.03 -3.11 -15.62
C LEU A 249 25.98 -2.37 -16.96
N LEU A 250 26.85 -1.38 -17.15
CA LEU A 250 26.92 -0.61 -18.39
C LEU A 250 27.34 -1.49 -19.58
N SER A 251 28.28 -2.42 -19.38
CA SER A 251 28.72 -3.36 -20.43
C SER A 251 27.61 -4.30 -20.91
N GLN A 252 26.61 -4.58 -20.07
CA GLN A 252 25.45 -5.40 -20.40
C GLN A 252 24.30 -4.59 -21.02
N GLY A 253 24.50 -3.28 -21.23
CA GLY A 253 23.50 -2.37 -21.78
C GLY A 253 22.43 -1.93 -20.78
N TYR A 254 22.67 -2.12 -19.48
CA TYR A 254 21.79 -1.67 -18.42
C TYR A 254 22.10 -0.22 -18.04
N ARG A 255 21.11 0.46 -17.46
CA ARG A 255 21.26 1.79 -16.86
C ARG A 255 21.50 1.65 -15.36
N VAL A 256 22.20 2.62 -14.79
CA VAL A 256 22.47 2.70 -13.36
C VAL A 256 21.66 3.84 -12.77
N GLY A 257 21.01 3.61 -11.64
CA GLY A 257 20.40 4.64 -10.81
C GLY A 257 20.83 4.48 -9.35
N ALA A 258 20.44 5.44 -8.52
CA ALA A 258 20.63 5.35 -7.07
C ALA A 258 19.34 5.72 -6.34
N GLU A 259 19.19 5.16 -5.13
CA GLU A 259 18.12 5.49 -4.23
C GLU A 259 18.67 5.65 -2.81
N TYR A 260 18.02 6.48 -2.00
CA TYR A 260 18.44 6.76 -0.64
C TYR A 260 17.27 6.65 0.34
N ALA A 261 17.59 6.41 1.61
CA ALA A 261 16.60 6.31 2.68
C ALA A 261 17.21 6.71 4.03
N ASP A 262 16.53 7.60 4.75
CA ASP A 262 16.74 7.80 6.18
C ASP A 262 16.47 6.50 6.96
N GLU A 263 16.89 6.43 8.23
CA GLU A 263 16.76 5.22 9.04
C GLU A 263 15.30 4.73 9.15
N ARG A 264 14.32 5.63 9.19
CA ARG A 264 12.89 5.29 9.28
C ARG A 264 12.39 4.69 7.97
N ARG A 265 12.77 5.27 6.83
CA ARG A 265 12.43 4.82 5.47
C ARG A 265 13.10 3.49 5.13
N PHE A 266 14.36 3.32 5.53
CA PHE A 266 15.07 2.06 5.38
C PHE A 266 14.37 0.92 6.14
N ARG A 267 13.92 1.17 7.39
CA ARG A 267 13.17 0.20 8.20
C ARG A 267 11.86 -0.26 7.57
N THR A 268 11.24 0.57 6.73
CA THR A 268 10.01 0.24 5.97
C THR A 268 10.27 -0.12 4.51
N SER A 269 11.55 -0.22 4.10
CA SER A 269 11.96 -0.43 2.70
C SER A 269 11.37 0.60 1.73
N SER A 270 11.08 1.80 2.23
CA SER A 270 10.74 2.97 1.41
C SER A 270 12.05 3.63 0.99
N TRP A 271 12.21 3.85 -0.31
CA TRP A 271 13.40 4.48 -0.86
C TRP A 271 12.98 5.68 -1.69
N LYS A 272 13.74 6.77 -1.61
CA LYS A 272 13.62 7.92 -2.51
C LYS A 272 14.59 7.74 -3.66
N SER A 273 14.15 8.03 -4.87
CA SER A 273 15.07 8.06 -6.02
C SER A 273 15.99 9.25 -5.91
N ALA A 274 17.29 9.02 -6.08
CA ALA A 274 18.27 10.08 -6.23
C ALA A 274 18.15 10.74 -7.61
N THR A 275 18.97 11.77 -7.85
CA THR A 275 19.05 12.45 -9.14
C THR A 275 19.21 11.45 -10.29
N SER A 276 18.39 11.61 -11.33
CA SER A 276 18.33 10.65 -12.44
C SER A 276 19.62 10.67 -13.25
N ILE A 277 20.30 9.52 -13.31
CA ILE A 277 21.53 9.34 -14.10
C ILE A 277 21.14 8.91 -15.51
N HIS A 278 21.31 9.80 -16.49
CA HIS A 278 20.90 9.56 -17.89
C HIS A 278 22.04 9.12 -18.81
N SER A 279 23.28 9.11 -18.31
CA SER A 279 24.47 8.77 -19.09
C SER A 279 24.77 7.27 -19.10
N ALA A 280 25.36 6.80 -20.21
CA ALA A 280 25.98 5.48 -20.33
C ALA A 280 27.51 5.53 -20.17
N ASN A 281 28.08 6.73 -19.97
CA ASN A 281 29.50 6.92 -19.74
C ASN A 281 29.84 6.57 -18.29
N GLU A 282 30.76 5.61 -18.09
CA GLU A 282 31.19 5.15 -16.76
C GLU A 282 31.64 6.30 -15.85
N SER A 283 32.41 7.26 -16.36
CA SER A 283 32.94 8.37 -15.56
C SER A 283 31.83 9.31 -15.08
N GLU A 284 30.82 9.57 -15.91
CA GLU A 284 29.68 10.43 -15.54
C GLU A 284 28.76 9.73 -14.54
N VAL A 285 28.52 8.42 -14.73
CA VAL A 285 27.74 7.60 -13.79
C VAL A 285 28.44 7.54 -12.43
N LEU A 286 29.76 7.33 -12.40
CA LEU A 286 30.53 7.34 -11.16
C LEU A 286 30.55 8.72 -10.52
N GLY A 287 30.65 9.80 -11.30
CA GLY A 287 30.53 11.16 -10.78
C GLY A 287 29.20 11.39 -10.05
N ALA A 288 28.08 11.09 -10.73
CA ALA A 288 26.75 11.25 -10.15
C ALA A 288 26.50 10.36 -8.91
N LEU A 289 27.07 9.15 -8.88
CA LEU A 289 27.03 8.29 -7.69
C LEU A 289 27.85 8.87 -6.54
N ALA A 290 29.03 9.44 -6.80
CA ALA A 290 29.83 10.10 -5.78
C ALA A 290 29.10 11.31 -5.20
N ASP A 291 28.45 12.11 -6.05
CA ASP A 291 27.64 13.26 -5.63
C ASP A 291 26.45 12.80 -4.76
N THR A 292 25.77 11.73 -5.16
CA THR A 292 24.65 11.14 -4.39
C THR A 292 25.10 10.66 -3.01
N LEU A 293 26.26 10.00 -2.91
CA LEU A 293 26.79 9.54 -1.62
C LEU A 293 27.15 10.72 -0.71
N ALA A 294 27.72 11.79 -1.27
CA ALA A 294 28.07 12.99 -0.51
C ALA A 294 26.83 13.78 -0.08
N GLU A 295 25.84 13.94 -0.96
CA GLU A 295 24.59 14.66 -0.67
C GLU A 295 23.77 13.97 0.42
N HIS A 296 23.81 12.63 0.47
CA HIS A 296 23.07 11.81 1.41
C HIS A 296 23.98 11.20 2.48
N GLU A 297 25.03 11.90 2.90
CA GLU A 297 25.93 11.45 3.97
C GLU A 297 25.13 11.18 5.26
N GLY A 298 25.27 9.97 5.82
CA GLY A 298 24.53 9.55 7.00
C GLY A 298 23.16 8.90 6.74
N GLU A 299 22.76 8.76 5.47
CA GLU A 299 21.59 7.97 5.05
C GLU A 299 22.01 6.63 4.42
N TYR A 300 21.07 5.69 4.28
CA TYR A 300 21.30 4.49 3.47
C TYR A 300 21.24 4.89 2.00
N VAL A 301 22.25 4.54 1.22
CA VAL A 301 22.25 4.72 -0.25
C VAL A 301 22.43 3.37 -0.91
N ARG A 302 21.64 3.10 -1.95
CA ARG A 302 21.74 1.88 -2.77
C ARG A 302 21.85 2.21 -4.25
N ILE A 303 22.62 1.40 -4.96
CA ILE A 303 22.68 1.39 -6.42
C ILE A 303 21.60 0.45 -6.97
N ILE A 304 21.00 0.85 -8.10
CA ILE A 304 20.05 0.02 -8.85
C ILE A 304 20.49 -0.15 -10.30
N GLY A 305 20.46 -1.39 -10.79
CA GLY A 305 20.63 -1.72 -12.21
C GLY A 305 19.26 -1.83 -12.87
N ILE A 306 19.07 -1.18 -14.02
CA ILE A 306 17.80 -1.11 -14.74
C ILE A 306 17.99 -1.65 -16.15
N ASP A 307 17.21 -2.67 -16.52
CA ASP A 307 17.11 -3.15 -17.90
C ASP A 307 16.10 -2.28 -18.67
N PRO A 308 16.55 -1.39 -19.57
CA PRO A 308 15.64 -0.49 -20.29
C PRO A 308 14.75 -1.23 -21.30
N LYS A 309 15.15 -2.44 -21.75
CA LYS A 309 14.37 -3.23 -22.71
C LYS A 309 13.26 -3.99 -22.01
N ALA A 310 13.58 -4.66 -20.91
CA ALA A 310 12.61 -5.42 -20.12
C ALA A 310 11.83 -4.57 -19.10
N LYS A 311 12.17 -3.28 -18.96
CA LYS A 311 11.57 -2.33 -18.01
C LYS A 311 11.51 -2.87 -16.58
N ARG A 312 12.59 -3.49 -16.12
CA ARG A 312 12.70 -4.09 -14.78
C ARG A 312 14.04 -3.77 -14.14
N ARG A 313 14.09 -3.88 -12.81
CA ARG A 313 15.34 -3.84 -12.05
C ARG A 313 16.05 -5.19 -12.18
N VAL A 314 17.37 -5.15 -12.35
CA VAL A 314 18.24 -6.33 -12.48
C VAL A 314 19.24 -6.45 -11.33
N MET A 315 19.41 -5.38 -10.55
CA MET A 315 20.32 -5.33 -9.40
C MET A 315 19.85 -4.28 -8.39
N GLU A 316 19.98 -4.56 -7.10
CA GLU A 316 19.83 -3.60 -6.00
C GLU A 316 20.87 -3.92 -4.92
N GLU A 317 21.73 -2.96 -4.57
CA GLU A 317 22.79 -3.17 -3.57
C GLU A 317 23.02 -1.91 -2.74
N ILE A 318 23.11 -2.05 -1.42
CA ILE A 318 23.38 -0.92 -0.51
C ILE A 318 24.87 -0.61 -0.53
N ILE A 319 25.19 0.61 -0.92
CA ILE A 319 26.56 1.12 -1.10
C ILE A 319 26.97 2.11 0.00
N GLN A 320 26.05 2.52 0.87
CA GLN A 320 26.31 3.35 2.05
C GLN A 320 25.30 3.04 3.17
N LYS A 321 25.76 3.04 4.42
CA LYS A 321 24.92 2.98 5.61
C LYS A 321 25.18 4.18 6.54
N PRO A 322 24.19 4.62 7.34
CA PRO A 322 24.38 5.63 8.36
C PRO A 322 25.52 5.26 9.32
N GLY A 323 26.52 6.13 9.44
CA GLY A 323 27.68 5.93 10.31
C GLY A 323 28.92 5.33 9.64
N ASP A 324 28.86 4.99 8.35
CA ASP A 324 30.06 4.70 7.57
C ASP A 324 30.87 5.99 7.40
N LYS A 325 31.95 6.16 8.18
CA LYS A 325 32.92 7.24 7.91
C LYS A 325 33.68 6.92 6.63
N ALA A 326 33.92 7.93 5.79
CA ALA A 326 34.87 7.85 4.68
C ALA A 326 36.25 7.42 5.19
N SER A 327 36.52 6.12 5.21
CA SER A 327 37.78 5.57 5.69
C SER A 327 38.80 5.64 4.57
N GLY A 328 39.69 6.64 4.67
CA GLY A 328 41.07 6.51 4.22
C GLY A 328 41.67 5.20 4.76
N GLY A 329 42.43 4.51 3.91
CA GLY A 329 42.72 3.10 4.08
C GLY A 329 43.50 2.68 5.33
N SER A 330 43.35 1.40 5.68
CA SER A 330 44.46 0.59 6.18
C SER A 330 44.34 -0.84 5.66
N ASN A 331 45.46 -1.35 5.14
CA ASN A 331 45.63 -2.66 4.52
C ASN A 331 45.31 -3.81 5.48
N LYS A 332 44.58 -4.82 4.99
CA LYS A 332 44.88 -6.22 5.30
C LYS A 332 44.96 -7.03 4.01
N SER A 333 46.16 -7.56 3.82
CA SER A 333 46.72 -8.17 2.63
C SER A 333 45.96 -9.42 2.18
N THR A 334 45.61 -9.47 0.90
CA THR A 334 45.39 -10.70 0.14
C THR A 334 46.69 -11.47 -0.03
N ALA A 335 46.69 -12.76 0.35
CA ALA A 335 47.59 -13.74 -0.23
C ALA A 335 46.80 -14.56 -1.27
N THR A 336 47.23 -14.36 -2.52
CA THR A 336 46.87 -14.99 -3.78
C THR A 336 46.88 -16.52 -3.79
N HIS A 337 46.02 -17.14 -4.59
CA HIS A 337 46.47 -18.05 -5.65
C HIS A 337 45.50 -18.11 -6.83
N SER A 338 46.06 -17.85 -8.00
CA SER A 338 45.50 -18.00 -9.35
C SER A 338 45.59 -19.45 -9.83
N SER A 339 44.61 -19.93 -10.63
CA SER A 339 44.83 -20.55 -11.96
C SER A 339 43.59 -21.27 -12.53
N SER A 340 43.19 -20.80 -13.71
CA SER A 340 42.72 -21.48 -14.94
C SER A 340 42.17 -22.93 -14.97
N TYR A 341 41.03 -23.05 -15.65
CA TYR A 341 40.55 -24.10 -16.58
C TYR A 341 40.69 -25.59 -16.21
N SER A 342 39.54 -26.29 -16.13
CA SER A 342 39.11 -27.36 -17.06
C SER A 342 38.07 -28.28 -16.41
N THR A 343 36.94 -28.50 -17.08
CA THR A 343 36.06 -29.65 -16.80
C THR A 343 36.67 -30.94 -17.35
N PRO A 344 36.67 -32.02 -16.56
CA PRO A 344 36.24 -33.32 -17.06
C PRO A 344 35.24 -34.02 -16.13
N ALA A 345 34.45 -34.91 -16.74
CA ALA A 345 33.32 -35.64 -16.17
C ALA A 345 33.74 -36.84 -15.26
N PRO A 346 32.80 -37.68 -14.80
CA PRO A 346 32.45 -37.85 -13.39
C PRO A 346 33.01 -39.14 -12.77
N ARG A 347 33.27 -39.14 -11.46
CA ARG A 347 33.25 -40.38 -10.64
C ARG A 347 33.22 -40.11 -9.13
N SER A 348 32.05 -40.41 -8.57
CA SER A 348 31.80 -41.18 -7.35
C SER A 348 32.82 -41.10 -6.21
N TYR A 349 32.47 -40.33 -5.18
CA TYR A 349 32.68 -40.72 -3.79
C TYR A 349 31.33 -40.78 -3.08
N SER A 350 31.08 -41.93 -2.50
CA SER A 350 29.93 -42.31 -1.69
C SER A 350 29.77 -41.37 -0.50
N ALA A 351 28.60 -40.71 -0.43
CA ALA A 351 28.19 -39.99 0.78
C ALA A 351 27.84 -41.01 1.88
N PRO A 352 28.27 -40.78 3.14
CA PRO A 352 27.72 -41.50 4.26
C PRO A 352 26.27 -41.04 4.48
N ALA A 353 25.37 -41.99 4.64
CA ALA A 353 23.96 -41.74 4.92
C ALA A 353 23.80 -40.96 6.22
N ALA A 354 23.40 -39.70 6.12
CA ALA A 354 22.83 -38.93 7.22
C ALA A 354 21.32 -38.80 6.98
N SER A 355 20.57 -39.35 7.92
CA SER A 355 19.12 -39.51 7.94
C SER A 355 18.38 -38.16 7.92
N SER A 356 17.45 -38.05 6.98
CA SER A 356 16.36 -37.07 6.93
C SER A 356 15.47 -37.14 8.18
N THR A 357 15.18 -36.01 8.83
CA THR A 357 13.91 -35.77 9.57
C THR A 357 13.91 -34.38 10.23
N GLY A 358 13.57 -33.32 9.48
CA GLY A 358 13.22 -32.00 10.05
C GLY A 358 11.78 -31.55 9.78
N MET A 359 11.13 -32.04 8.71
CA MET A 359 9.79 -31.59 8.28
C MET A 359 8.69 -32.63 8.54
N SER A 360 7.49 -32.16 8.92
CA SER A 360 6.34 -33.03 9.15
C SER A 360 5.93 -33.80 7.87
N PRO A 361 5.48 -35.06 7.98
CA PRO A 361 4.98 -35.84 6.84
C PRO A 361 3.84 -35.15 6.08
N GLU A 362 3.00 -34.41 6.81
CA GLU A 362 1.87 -33.66 6.26
C GLU A 362 2.34 -32.53 5.34
N LEU A 363 3.38 -31.79 5.73
CA LEU A 363 3.94 -30.71 4.92
C LEU A 363 4.55 -31.26 3.61
N ARG A 364 5.22 -32.41 3.67
CA ARG A 364 5.77 -33.08 2.48
C ARG A 364 4.67 -33.49 1.50
N GLN A 365 3.59 -34.09 2.01
CA GLN A 365 2.43 -34.47 1.19
C GLN A 365 1.80 -33.24 0.52
N LYS A 366 1.71 -32.12 1.25
CA LYS A 366 1.13 -30.87 0.75
C LYS A 366 1.96 -30.24 -0.37
N VAL A 367 3.29 -30.22 -0.22
CA VAL A 367 4.21 -29.78 -1.27
C VAL A 367 4.09 -30.66 -2.51
N SER A 368 4.06 -32.00 -2.34
CA SER A 368 3.89 -32.94 -3.44
C SER A 368 2.57 -32.70 -4.19
N GLN A 369 1.47 -32.49 -3.46
CA GLN A 369 0.16 -32.20 -4.04
C GLN A 369 0.13 -30.91 -4.86
N LEU A 370 0.75 -29.83 -4.36
CA LEU A 370 0.82 -28.55 -5.09
C LEU A 370 1.62 -28.70 -6.39
N LEU A 371 2.77 -29.38 -6.33
CA LEU A 371 3.62 -29.60 -7.50
C LEU A 371 2.94 -30.51 -8.53
N ALA A 372 2.24 -31.57 -8.09
CA ALA A 372 1.49 -32.46 -8.97
C ALA A 372 0.36 -31.74 -9.72
N GLN A 373 -0.23 -30.70 -9.12
CA GLN A 373 -1.25 -29.85 -9.76
C GLN A 373 -0.65 -28.76 -10.67
N GLY A 374 0.68 -28.71 -10.82
CA GLY A 374 1.37 -27.75 -11.68
C GLY A 374 1.58 -26.38 -11.05
N TYR A 375 1.42 -26.26 -9.73
CA TYR A 375 1.63 -25.02 -8.99
C TYR A 375 3.09 -24.89 -8.56
N ARG A 376 3.53 -23.65 -8.33
CA ARG A 376 4.83 -23.35 -7.72
C ARG A 376 4.67 -23.21 -6.21
N VAL A 377 5.72 -23.56 -5.49
CA VAL A 377 5.79 -23.44 -4.03
C VAL A 377 6.79 -22.34 -3.68
N GLY A 378 6.43 -21.49 -2.72
CA GLY A 378 7.31 -20.52 -2.10
C GLY A 378 7.10 -20.48 -0.60
N ALA A 379 7.95 -19.72 0.09
CA ALA A 379 7.83 -19.49 1.52
C ALA A 379 7.97 -17.99 1.83
N GLU A 380 7.31 -17.57 2.90
CA GLU A 380 7.43 -16.21 3.44
C GLU A 380 7.66 -16.28 4.95
N CYS A 381 8.52 -15.39 5.47
CA CYS A 381 8.85 -15.29 6.88
C CYS A 381 8.42 -13.95 7.48
N ALA A 382 8.12 -13.94 8.76
CA ALA A 382 7.77 -12.74 9.52
C ALA A 382 8.23 -12.85 10.97
N ASP A 383 9.04 -11.88 11.42
CA ASP A 383 9.27 -11.67 12.85
C ASP A 383 7.95 -11.35 13.59
N GLU A 384 7.95 -11.44 14.92
CA GLU A 384 6.74 -11.26 15.74
C GLU A 384 6.04 -9.91 15.48
N ARG A 385 6.82 -8.85 15.22
CA ARG A 385 6.27 -7.52 14.94
C ARG A 385 5.60 -7.47 13.56
N ARG A 386 6.20 -8.09 12.55
CA ARG A 386 5.70 -8.19 11.17
C ARG A 386 4.47 -9.09 11.07
N PHE A 387 4.47 -10.20 11.80
CA PHE A 387 3.31 -11.09 11.89
C PHE A 387 2.07 -10.36 12.44
N ARG A 388 2.24 -9.54 13.49
CA ARG A 388 1.17 -8.71 14.09
C ARG A 388 0.56 -7.70 13.11
N THR A 389 1.28 -7.29 12.07
CA THR A 389 0.77 -6.37 11.03
C THR A 389 0.45 -7.09 9.72
N SER A 390 0.48 -8.43 9.69
CA SER A 390 0.34 -9.23 8.46
C SER A 390 1.33 -8.84 7.35
N SER A 391 2.49 -8.31 7.73
CA SER A 391 3.61 -8.02 6.84
C SER A 391 4.48 -9.27 6.75
N TRP A 392 4.69 -9.77 5.54
CA TRP A 392 5.48 -10.97 5.30
C TRP A 392 6.61 -10.65 4.34
N LYS A 393 7.80 -11.20 4.59
CA LYS A 393 8.94 -11.12 3.68
C LYS A 393 9.03 -12.40 2.87
N SER A 394 9.22 -12.30 1.56
CA SER A 394 9.53 -13.48 0.74
C SER A 394 10.85 -14.08 1.23
N ALA A 395 10.82 -15.37 1.55
CA ALA A 395 12.03 -16.14 1.84
C ALA A 395 12.74 -16.53 0.53
N ILE A 396 13.70 -17.46 0.61
CA ILE A 396 14.50 -17.95 -0.52
C ILE A 396 13.63 -18.22 -1.76
N SER A 397 14.09 -17.73 -2.92
CA SER A 397 13.40 -17.89 -4.19
C SER A 397 13.58 -19.31 -4.72
N ILE A 398 12.55 -20.16 -4.57
CA ILE A 398 12.57 -21.54 -5.08
C ILE A 398 12.30 -21.52 -6.60
N GLN A 399 13.36 -21.69 -7.39
CA GLN A 399 13.29 -21.68 -8.86
C GLN A 399 13.05 -23.06 -9.49
N SER A 400 12.97 -24.12 -8.68
CA SER A 400 12.77 -25.49 -9.14
C SER A 400 11.32 -25.98 -8.98
N ASN A 401 10.92 -26.90 -9.84
CA ASN A 401 9.66 -27.66 -9.75
C ASN A 401 9.88 -29.11 -9.28
N ARG A 402 11.13 -29.50 -8.97
CA ARG A 402 11.46 -30.84 -8.48
C ARG A 402 11.20 -30.91 -6.99
N GLU A 403 10.36 -31.85 -6.58
CA GLU A 403 9.92 -32.00 -5.19
C GLU A 403 11.09 -32.05 -4.20
N SER A 404 12.15 -32.80 -4.50
CA SER A 404 13.33 -32.89 -3.64
C SER A 404 14.05 -31.56 -3.43
N GLU A 405 14.13 -30.72 -4.47
CA GLU A 405 14.80 -29.41 -4.41
C GLU A 405 13.92 -28.38 -3.70
N VAL A 406 12.60 -28.45 -3.90
CA VAL A 406 11.62 -27.61 -3.19
C VAL A 406 11.60 -27.94 -1.70
N LEU A 407 11.59 -29.22 -1.34
CA LEU A 407 11.63 -29.66 0.05
C LEU A 407 12.96 -29.27 0.72
N GLY A 408 14.09 -29.42 0.02
CA GLY A 408 15.40 -29.00 0.54
C GLY A 408 15.46 -27.50 0.82
N ALA A 409 15.01 -26.66 -0.12
CA ALA A 409 14.97 -25.22 0.07
C ALA A 409 14.00 -24.78 1.17
N LEU A 410 12.89 -25.49 1.34
CA LEU A 410 11.93 -25.23 2.42
C LEU A 410 12.50 -25.61 3.78
N GLU A 411 13.23 -26.73 3.87
CA GLU A 411 13.92 -27.15 5.09
C GLU A 411 15.02 -26.15 5.50
N GLU A 412 15.78 -25.64 4.53
CA GLU A 412 16.77 -24.57 4.74
C GLU A 412 16.10 -23.27 5.23
N THR A 413 14.96 -22.88 4.63
CA THR A 413 14.19 -21.70 5.04
C THR A 413 13.66 -21.84 6.48
N LEU A 414 13.12 -23.00 6.84
CA LEU A 414 12.62 -23.26 8.19
C LEU A 414 13.75 -23.17 9.23
N ALA A 415 14.93 -23.71 8.90
CA ALA A 415 16.11 -23.66 9.76
C ALA A 415 16.68 -22.23 9.90
N GLU A 416 16.81 -21.48 8.80
CA GLU A 416 17.32 -20.11 8.80
C GLU A 416 16.40 -19.18 9.61
N HIS A 417 15.09 -19.41 9.56
CA HIS A 417 14.07 -18.58 10.20
C HIS A 417 13.45 -19.21 11.46
N ALA A 418 14.16 -20.10 12.17
CA ALA A 418 13.66 -20.87 13.32
C ALA A 418 12.99 -20.04 14.45
N GLY A 419 13.31 -18.74 14.56
CA GLY A 419 12.73 -17.81 15.53
C GLY A 419 11.59 -16.94 15.00
N GLU A 420 11.14 -17.16 13.76
CA GLU A 420 10.15 -16.35 13.05
C GLU A 420 8.94 -17.20 12.63
N TYR A 421 7.83 -16.53 12.29
CA TYR A 421 6.71 -17.20 11.63
C TYR A 421 7.10 -17.50 10.20
N VAL A 422 6.96 -18.74 9.74
CA VAL A 422 7.15 -19.12 8.33
C VAL A 422 5.83 -19.63 7.79
N ARG A 423 5.44 -19.17 6.60
CA ARG A 423 4.26 -19.65 5.88
C ARG A 423 4.61 -20.20 4.50
N LEU A 424 3.93 -21.28 4.13
CA LEU A 424 3.95 -21.88 2.81
C LEU A 424 3.01 -21.11 1.87
N ILE A 425 3.45 -20.92 0.62
CA ILE A 425 2.66 -20.28 -0.42
C ILE A 425 2.59 -21.18 -1.65
N GLY A 426 1.36 -21.48 -2.08
CA GLY A 426 1.08 -22.08 -3.38
C GLY A 426 0.77 -21.00 -4.40
N ILE A 427 1.43 -21.03 -5.57
CA ILE A 427 1.29 -20.04 -6.63
C ILE A 427 0.82 -20.74 -7.91
N ASP A 428 -0.29 -20.27 -8.47
CA ASP A 428 -0.74 -20.68 -9.80
C ASP A 428 -0.03 -19.82 -10.86
N PRO A 429 0.94 -20.37 -11.61
CA PRO A 429 1.69 -19.61 -12.60
C PRO A 429 0.85 -19.21 -13.81
N LYS A 430 -0.27 -19.90 -14.09
CA LYS A 430 -1.16 -19.61 -15.22
C LYS A 430 -2.14 -18.50 -14.84
N ALA A 431 -2.80 -18.60 -13.69
CA ALA A 431 -3.74 -17.60 -13.21
C ALA A 431 -3.07 -16.39 -12.53
N LYS A 432 -1.74 -16.43 -12.32
CA LYS A 432 -0.94 -15.38 -11.66
C LYS A 432 -1.50 -14.99 -10.29
N ARG A 433 -1.93 -15.97 -9.49
CA ARG A 433 -2.52 -15.76 -8.17
C ARG A 433 -2.00 -16.76 -7.15
N ARG A 434 -2.11 -16.40 -5.88
CA ARG A 434 -1.87 -17.32 -4.76
C ARG A 434 -3.10 -18.21 -4.57
N ILE A 435 -2.86 -19.48 -4.26
CA ILE A 435 -3.90 -20.51 -4.08
C ILE A 435 -3.83 -21.15 -2.69
N LEU A 436 -2.73 -20.95 -1.96
CA LEU A 436 -2.51 -21.44 -0.60
C LEU A 436 -1.65 -20.44 0.15
N GLU A 437 -2.03 -20.11 1.37
CA GLU A 437 -1.21 -19.40 2.36
C GLU A 437 -1.43 -20.08 3.72
N GLU A 438 -0.38 -20.68 4.29
CA GLU A 438 -0.51 -21.46 5.51
C GLU A 438 0.73 -21.35 6.38
N ILE A 439 0.56 -21.05 7.66
CA ILE A 439 1.68 -20.95 8.61
C ILE A 439 2.17 -22.37 8.93
N ILE A 440 3.44 -22.61 8.63
CA ILE A 440 4.12 -23.90 8.81
C ILE A 440 5.16 -23.87 9.94
N GLN A 441 5.45 -22.69 10.51
CA GLN A 441 6.32 -22.50 11.67
C GLN A 441 5.89 -21.27 12.48
N LYS A 442 5.96 -21.34 13.81
CA LYS A 442 5.77 -20.21 14.72
C LYS A 442 6.99 -20.03 15.63
N PRO A 443 7.32 -18.80 16.07
CA PRO A 443 8.38 -18.56 17.03
C PRO A 443 8.14 -19.35 18.32
N GLY A 444 9.11 -20.17 18.73
CA GLY A 444 9.05 -20.94 19.97
C GLY A 444 8.46 -22.34 19.85
N ASP A 445 8.01 -22.76 18.66
CA ASP A 445 7.68 -24.16 18.40
C ASP A 445 8.99 -24.98 18.37
N LYS A 446 9.40 -25.51 19.53
CA LYS A 446 10.32 -26.66 19.53
C LYS A 446 9.55 -27.81 18.91
N ASN A 447 9.99 -28.30 17.76
CA ASN A 447 9.52 -29.51 17.07
C ASN A 447 8.85 -30.48 18.07
N GLN A 448 7.52 -30.41 18.16
CA GLN A 448 6.75 -31.36 18.94
C GLN A 448 6.79 -32.67 18.19
N GLN A 449 7.77 -33.50 18.54
CA GLN A 449 7.67 -34.93 18.35
C GLN A 449 6.38 -35.40 19.01
N SER A 450 5.41 -35.74 18.18
CA SER A 450 4.22 -36.48 18.54
C SER A 450 4.63 -37.83 19.14
N THR A 451 4.72 -37.91 20.47
CA THR A 451 4.55 -39.19 21.16
C THR A 451 3.06 -39.45 21.27
N ALA A 452 2.54 -40.21 20.32
CA ALA A 452 1.26 -40.88 20.46
C ALA A 452 1.32 -41.75 21.72
N ASN A 453 0.54 -41.43 22.74
CA ASN A 453 0.16 -42.39 23.76
C ASN A 453 -1.35 -42.36 23.92
N SER A 454 -1.95 -43.37 23.29
CA SER A 454 -3.28 -43.88 23.54
C SER A 454 -3.48 -44.10 25.03
N ALA A 455 -4.50 -43.47 25.62
CA ALA A 455 -5.04 -43.88 26.90
C ALA A 455 -6.56 -43.87 26.83
N SER A 456 -7.10 -45.08 26.71
CA SER A 456 -8.51 -45.41 26.84
C SER A 456 -9.06 -44.95 28.19
N THR A 457 -10.18 -44.22 28.16
CA THR A 457 -11.03 -44.05 29.34
C THR A 457 -12.00 -45.24 29.43
N ASN A 458 -11.69 -46.16 30.35
CA ASN A 458 -12.68 -47.05 30.96
C ASN A 458 -12.99 -46.52 32.37
N GLY A 459 -14.28 -46.45 32.69
CA GLY A 459 -14.83 -45.68 33.80
C GLY A 459 -14.63 -46.28 35.19
N ALA A 460 -15.16 -45.56 36.19
CA ALA A 460 -15.99 -46.11 37.26
C ALA A 460 -16.49 -44.99 38.19
N SER A 461 -17.68 -45.24 38.72
CA SER A 461 -18.53 -44.48 39.62
C SER A 461 -17.95 -44.19 41.02
N SER A 462 -18.38 -43.06 41.60
CA SER A 462 -18.70 -42.84 43.02
C SER A 462 -19.05 -41.35 43.16
N GLY A 463 -20.23 -40.87 43.56
CA GLY A 463 -21.27 -41.46 44.39
C GLY A 463 -21.23 -40.86 45.80
N TYR A 464 -21.49 -39.56 45.98
CA TYR A 464 -21.99 -39.02 47.27
C TYR A 464 -22.87 -37.79 47.07
N SER A 465 -24.10 -37.94 47.54
CA SER A 465 -25.19 -36.97 47.60
C SER A 465 -25.29 -36.36 49.00
N TYR A 466 -25.63 -35.08 49.09
CA TYR A 466 -26.37 -34.50 50.23
C TYR A 466 -27.44 -33.53 49.72
N THR A 467 -28.56 -33.54 50.43
CA THR A 467 -29.91 -33.09 50.05
C THR A 467 -30.22 -31.63 50.35
N ALA A 468 -30.90 -30.99 49.39
CA ALA A 468 -32.09 -30.10 49.44
C ALA A 468 -32.30 -29.08 50.58
N ARG A 469 -32.65 -27.84 50.20
CA ARG A 469 -33.79 -27.05 50.74
C ARG A 469 -34.34 -26.06 49.69
N THR A 470 -35.66 -25.91 49.71
CA THR A 470 -36.56 -25.12 48.83
C THR A 470 -36.91 -23.75 49.39
N ALA A 471 -37.12 -22.73 48.53
CA ALA A 471 -38.14 -21.66 48.68
C ALA A 471 -38.22 -20.77 47.40
N GLU A 472 -39.45 -20.52 46.92
CA GLU A 472 -39.86 -19.58 45.84
C GLU A 472 -40.09 -18.13 46.37
N PRO A 473 -40.74 -17.19 45.64
CA PRO A 473 -40.29 -16.48 44.43
C PRO A 473 -40.29 -14.93 44.64
N ALA A 474 -39.51 -14.18 43.87
CA ALA A 474 -39.67 -12.72 43.78
C ALA A 474 -39.17 -12.15 42.43
N THR A 475 -39.83 -11.07 42.04
CA THR A 475 -39.99 -10.49 40.71
C THR A 475 -38.84 -9.63 40.18
N SER A 476 -38.63 -9.76 38.86
CA SER A 476 -38.18 -8.76 37.87
C SER A 476 -37.08 -7.75 38.25
N GLN A 477 -35.85 -8.07 37.85
CA GLN A 477 -34.90 -7.06 37.34
C GLN A 477 -34.19 -7.64 36.11
N ASN A 478 -34.29 -6.91 34.99
CA ASN A 478 -33.73 -7.31 33.70
C ASN A 478 -32.22 -7.02 33.73
N SER A 479 -31.44 -8.05 34.07
CA SER A 479 -29.97 -8.05 34.04
C SER A 479 -29.54 -9.10 33.02
N HIS A 480 -28.98 -8.66 31.89
CA HIS A 480 -28.42 -9.54 30.87
C HIS A 480 -26.98 -9.91 31.21
N ASN A 481 -26.81 -11.15 31.68
CA ASN A 481 -25.60 -11.98 31.65
C ASN A 481 -26.03 -13.38 32.12
N SER A 482 -25.74 -14.52 31.50
CA SER A 482 -24.87 -14.92 30.39
C SER A 482 -25.22 -16.39 30.03
N SER A 483 -25.10 -16.81 28.76
CA SER A 483 -24.59 -18.13 28.33
C SER A 483 -24.86 -18.40 26.85
N ALA A 484 -23.79 -18.83 26.17
CA ALA A 484 -23.56 -19.37 24.83
C ALA A 484 -24.70 -20.11 24.07
N SER A 485 -25.92 -19.59 24.02
CA SER A 485 -27.01 -20.15 23.21
C SER A 485 -27.54 -19.12 22.21
N LEU A 486 -27.81 -19.56 20.99
CA LEU A 486 -28.36 -18.69 19.95
C LEU A 486 -29.77 -18.23 20.31
N ASN A 487 -30.07 -16.95 20.06
CA ASN A 487 -31.43 -16.45 20.26
C ASN A 487 -32.42 -17.06 19.23
N LYS A 488 -33.70 -17.06 19.57
CA LYS A 488 -34.75 -17.67 18.72
C LYS A 488 -34.84 -17.06 17.32
N ASP A 489 -34.59 -15.77 17.20
CA ASP A 489 -34.65 -15.04 15.93
C ASP A 489 -33.52 -15.47 14.99
N THR A 490 -32.31 -15.67 15.52
CA THR A 490 -31.15 -16.17 14.78
C THR A 490 -31.40 -17.61 14.31
N ILE A 491 -32.01 -18.45 15.16
CA ILE A 491 -32.39 -19.82 14.79
C ILE A 491 -33.38 -19.81 13.62
N GLU A 492 -34.36 -18.91 13.63
CA GLU A 492 -35.31 -18.79 12.52
C GLU A 492 -34.63 -18.28 11.24
N GLN A 493 -33.72 -17.33 11.37
CA GLN A 493 -32.92 -16.82 10.26
C GLN A 493 -32.05 -17.91 9.61
N ILE A 494 -31.45 -18.79 10.41
CA ILE A 494 -30.72 -19.97 9.94
C ILE A 494 -31.63 -20.90 9.11
N ARG A 495 -32.84 -21.19 9.60
CA ARG A 495 -33.82 -22.02 8.85
C ARG A 495 -34.17 -21.40 7.50
N GLN A 496 -34.40 -20.09 7.45
CA GLN A 496 -34.74 -19.38 6.23
C GLN A 496 -33.61 -19.40 5.20
N LEU A 497 -32.35 -19.21 5.63
CA LEU A 497 -31.19 -19.27 4.74
C LEU A 497 -31.00 -20.68 4.16
N LEU A 498 -31.10 -21.70 4.99
CA LEU A 498 -30.97 -23.10 4.56
C LEU A 498 -32.10 -23.52 3.62
N ALA A 499 -33.34 -23.08 3.89
CA ALA A 499 -34.49 -23.33 3.01
C ALA A 499 -34.33 -22.70 1.62
N GLN A 500 -33.63 -21.56 1.53
CA GLN A 500 -33.30 -20.90 0.27
C GLN A 500 -32.08 -21.54 -0.46
N GLY A 501 -31.46 -22.56 0.14
CA GLY A 501 -30.30 -23.25 -0.42
C GLY A 501 -28.98 -22.52 -0.22
N TYR A 502 -28.93 -21.55 0.71
CA TYR A 502 -27.69 -20.86 1.07
C TYR A 502 -26.86 -21.68 2.06
N LYS A 503 -25.55 -21.51 1.99
CA LYS A 503 -24.62 -22.03 2.99
C LYS A 503 -24.46 -21.04 4.13
N ILE A 504 -24.13 -21.56 5.31
CA ILE A 504 -23.89 -20.76 6.50
C ILE A 504 -22.42 -20.84 6.87
N GLY A 505 -21.81 -19.69 7.12
CA GLY A 505 -20.47 -19.55 7.66
C GLY A 505 -20.47 -18.71 8.93
N THR A 506 -19.34 -18.73 9.61
CA THR A 506 -19.13 -18.01 10.87
C THR A 506 -17.79 -17.29 10.85
N GLU A 507 -17.78 -16.10 11.43
CA GLU A 507 -16.58 -15.31 11.59
C GLU A 507 -16.53 -14.71 13.00
N HIS A 508 -15.32 -14.55 13.54
CA HIS A 508 -15.07 -13.91 14.81
C HIS A 508 -14.08 -12.74 14.67
N ALA A 509 -14.12 -11.80 15.62
CA ALA A 509 -13.21 -10.68 15.66
C ALA A 509 -13.03 -10.17 17.10
N ASP A 510 -11.78 -10.08 17.55
CA ASP A 510 -11.44 -9.36 18.77
C ASP A 510 -11.87 -7.87 18.70
N LYS A 511 -11.90 -7.19 19.85
CA LYS A 511 -12.35 -5.80 19.96
C LYS A 511 -11.60 -4.82 19.05
N ARG A 512 -10.35 -5.12 18.67
CA ARG A 512 -9.54 -4.29 17.76
C ARG A 512 -9.88 -4.60 16.30
N ARG A 513 -9.97 -5.89 15.93
CA ARG A 513 -10.34 -6.36 14.58
C ARG A 513 -11.75 -5.93 14.18
N PHE A 514 -12.69 -6.01 15.12
CA PHE A 514 -14.06 -5.52 14.93
C PHE A 514 -14.09 -4.03 14.56
N ARG A 515 -13.26 -3.19 15.22
CA ARG A 515 -13.15 -1.74 14.93
C ARG A 515 -12.61 -1.44 13.53
N THR A 516 -11.79 -2.33 12.98
CA THR A 516 -11.18 -2.17 11.65
C THR A 516 -11.95 -2.94 10.57
N GLY A 517 -13.10 -3.54 10.90
CA GLY A 517 -13.88 -4.37 9.97
C GLY A 517 -13.15 -5.64 9.51
N SER A 518 -12.11 -6.07 10.22
CA SER A 518 -11.36 -7.28 9.92
C SER A 518 -11.97 -8.43 10.70
N TRP A 519 -12.27 -9.54 10.02
CA TRP A 519 -12.90 -10.71 10.61
C TRP A 519 -12.10 -11.96 10.25
N GLN A 520 -12.09 -12.94 11.15
CA GLN A 520 -11.45 -14.24 10.94
C GLN A 520 -12.54 -15.30 10.80
N THR A 521 -12.43 -16.17 9.81
CA THR A 521 -13.40 -17.25 9.57
C THR A 521 -13.19 -18.37 10.59
N CYS A 522 -14.27 -18.81 11.25
CA CYS A 522 -14.22 -19.99 12.10
C CYS A 522 -14.14 -21.28 11.24
N SER A 523 -14.07 -22.43 11.90
CA SER A 523 -14.13 -23.74 11.24
C SER A 523 -15.33 -23.85 10.28
N PRO A 524 -15.14 -24.34 9.03
CA PRO A 524 -16.24 -24.48 8.08
C PRO A 524 -17.37 -25.36 8.60
N ILE A 525 -18.60 -24.89 8.43
CA ILE A 525 -19.81 -25.64 8.76
C ILE A 525 -20.32 -26.34 7.49
N ASP A 526 -19.87 -27.56 7.25
CA ASP A 526 -20.26 -28.38 6.10
C ASP A 526 -21.50 -29.23 6.38
N SER A 527 -22.61 -28.58 6.74
CA SER A 527 -23.93 -29.24 6.86
C SER A 527 -25.06 -28.34 6.37
N THR A 528 -26.15 -28.96 5.94
CA THR A 528 -27.41 -28.28 5.61
C THR A 528 -28.51 -28.57 6.62
N ARG A 529 -28.21 -29.38 7.65
CA ARG A 529 -29.15 -29.67 8.74
C ARG A 529 -29.05 -28.56 9.78
N VAL A 530 -30.22 -28.03 10.16
CA VAL A 530 -30.33 -26.91 11.11
C VAL A 530 -29.63 -27.21 12.44
N SER A 531 -29.75 -28.43 12.96
CA SER A 531 -29.09 -28.87 14.21
C SER A 531 -27.58 -28.71 14.14
N ASP A 532 -26.96 -29.27 13.10
CA ASP A 532 -25.51 -29.31 12.98
C ASP A 532 -24.92 -27.90 12.73
N VAL A 533 -25.70 -27.03 12.08
CA VAL A 533 -25.33 -25.63 11.88
C VAL A 533 -25.39 -24.83 13.19
N ILE A 534 -26.43 -25.06 14.00
CA ILE A 534 -26.54 -24.47 15.34
C ILE A 534 -25.36 -24.91 16.21
N ASP A 535 -25.05 -26.21 16.23
CA ASP A 535 -23.93 -26.76 17.00
C ASP A 535 -22.59 -26.13 16.57
N GLY A 536 -22.38 -25.95 15.26
CA GLY A 536 -21.17 -25.29 14.73
C GLY A 536 -21.07 -23.79 15.08
N LEU A 537 -22.20 -23.08 15.09
CA LEU A 537 -22.28 -21.67 15.49
C LEU A 537 -22.01 -21.51 16.99
N GLU A 538 -22.67 -22.30 17.83
CA GLU A 538 -22.47 -22.29 19.29
C GLU A 538 -21.05 -22.74 19.66
N GLY A 539 -20.46 -23.66 18.89
CA GLY A 539 -19.05 -24.02 18.97
C GLY A 539 -18.14 -22.81 18.76
N CYS A 540 -18.31 -22.05 17.66
CA CYS A 540 -17.51 -20.84 17.42
C CYS A 540 -17.75 -19.76 18.49
N MET A 541 -19.00 -19.57 18.92
CA MET A 541 -19.33 -18.64 20.00
C MET A 541 -18.61 -18.98 21.31
N THR A 542 -18.58 -20.27 21.66
CA THR A 542 -17.91 -20.76 22.87
C THR A 542 -16.39 -20.62 22.78
N GLU A 543 -15.80 -21.02 21.65
CA GLU A 543 -14.36 -20.90 21.39
C GLU A 543 -13.90 -19.44 21.45
N HIS A 544 -14.74 -18.51 21.03
CA HIS A 544 -14.45 -17.08 20.95
C HIS A 544 -15.32 -16.23 21.90
N SER A 545 -15.62 -16.74 23.10
CA SER A 545 -16.54 -16.12 24.09
C SER A 545 -16.21 -14.66 24.48
N GLY A 546 -14.96 -14.22 24.30
CA GLY A 546 -14.50 -12.85 24.55
C GLY A 546 -14.41 -11.95 23.30
N GLU A 547 -14.99 -12.38 22.18
CA GLU A 547 -14.91 -11.69 20.89
C GLU A 547 -16.29 -11.48 20.25
N TYR A 548 -16.33 -10.63 19.23
CA TYR A 548 -17.51 -10.50 18.38
C TYR A 548 -17.60 -11.72 17.48
N VAL A 549 -18.75 -12.37 17.41
CA VAL A 549 -18.99 -13.47 16.46
C VAL A 549 -20.17 -13.11 15.59
N ARG A 550 -20.07 -13.37 14.28
CA ARG A 550 -21.12 -13.13 13.30
C ARG A 550 -21.43 -14.37 12.46
N LEU A 551 -22.71 -14.51 12.17
CA LEU A 551 -23.29 -15.42 11.18
C LEU A 551 -23.16 -14.79 9.79
N ILE A 552 -22.84 -15.61 8.78
CA ILE A 552 -22.78 -15.21 7.38
C ILE A 552 -23.61 -16.17 6.54
N GLY A 553 -24.54 -15.64 5.74
CA GLY A 553 -25.23 -16.38 4.69
C GLY A 553 -24.48 -16.25 3.36
N ILE A 554 -24.25 -17.37 2.68
CA ILE A 554 -23.49 -17.43 1.42
C ILE A 554 -24.34 -18.07 0.33
N ASP A 555 -24.53 -17.35 -0.78
CA ASP A 555 -25.13 -17.93 -1.99
C ASP A 555 -24.06 -18.69 -2.78
N PRO A 556 -24.11 -20.05 -2.82
CA PRO A 556 -23.10 -20.84 -3.49
C PRO A 556 -23.16 -20.71 -5.02
N LYS A 557 -24.30 -20.30 -5.59
CA LYS A 557 -24.46 -20.13 -7.05
C LYS A 557 -23.92 -18.78 -7.50
N ALA A 558 -24.30 -17.70 -6.80
CA ALA A 558 -23.84 -16.35 -7.11
C ALA A 558 -22.46 -16.01 -6.53
N LYS A 559 -21.90 -16.89 -5.67
CA LYS A 559 -20.59 -16.72 -5.01
C LYS A 559 -20.48 -15.39 -4.25
N ARG A 560 -21.55 -14.99 -3.55
CA ARG A 560 -21.62 -13.76 -2.77
C ARG A 560 -22.23 -13.99 -1.39
N ARG A 561 -21.97 -13.06 -0.47
CA ARG A 561 -22.64 -13.01 0.83
C ARG A 561 -24.03 -12.42 0.65
N VAL A 562 -25.02 -13.01 1.33
CA VAL A 562 -26.42 -12.57 1.32
C VAL A 562 -26.89 -12.10 2.68
N LEU A 563 -26.14 -12.42 3.75
CA LEU A 563 -26.42 -11.97 5.11
C LEU A 563 -25.12 -11.86 5.90
N GLU A 564 -25.02 -10.84 6.75
CA GLU A 564 -24.05 -10.74 7.84
C GLU A 564 -24.79 -10.28 9.11
N THR A 565 -24.70 -11.02 10.20
CA THR A 565 -25.40 -10.68 11.45
C THR A 565 -24.56 -11.03 12.66
N ILE A 566 -24.35 -10.07 13.57
CA ILE A 566 -23.60 -10.29 14.81
C ILE A 566 -24.47 -11.11 15.78
N ILE A 567 -23.97 -12.26 16.19
CA ILE A 567 -24.66 -13.22 17.07
C ILE A 567 -24.04 -13.28 18.48
N GLN A 568 -22.82 -12.74 18.64
CA GLN A 568 -22.15 -12.59 19.93
C GLN A 568 -21.42 -11.25 20.00
N GLN A 569 -21.47 -10.61 21.17
CA GLN A 569 -20.66 -9.44 21.49
C GLN A 569 -19.89 -9.73 22.79
N PRO A 570 -18.64 -9.26 22.90
CA PRO A 570 -17.88 -9.40 24.14
C PRO A 570 -18.49 -8.51 25.23
N SER A 571 -18.64 -9.09 26.42
CA SER A 571 -19.16 -8.41 27.62
C SER A 571 -18.30 -7.25 28.10
#